data_AF-A0A1M3LRS6-F1
#
_entry.id   AF-A0A1M3LRS6-F1
#
_cell.length_a   1.000
_cell.length_b   1.000
_cell.length_c   1.000
_cell.angle_alpha   90.00
_cell.angle_beta   90.00
_cell.angle_gamma   90.00
#
_symmetry.space_group_name_H-M   'P 1'
#
loop_
_entity.id
_entity.type
_entity.pdbx_description
1 polymer ?
#
loop_
_entity_poly.entity_id
_entity_poly.type
_entity_poly.pdbx_seq_one_letter_code
_entity_poly.pdbx_strand_id
1 'polypeptide(L)'
;MVSHRRRTGRAIAAVLAAFALTGGAVGLAAAPANATPVPPVLPGPSTSAGTLSPGLYVQVVDGQIHVSNGGSQLNFAAGQFGFVPTITTPPVIIPQNPGIVFAPPPVFQTPPALTAAQQAAAQAAAASATARQLAAAADAAQAAVTAARAHADDLAAKRDAAAGARDDAEAAKGLADQGVLYAQQQLADAEAALQAIPGDGPDHDAALAAYSAAQAALASAQQQVTATGDALESAIAAATAAASASDAAEQAVTTASVALETALHDAAVATTTAVDVVAATTPAVPPTLPTPTESAPPSKGDDPTTVKAGQTLLLLASGFRPGTQTAFGVYSDPLAVAPVSVDPQGFAAASFQIPATFTGAHSLVAVGVGMDGLQRILRLDITVTAPAATPAAVPAVASTSTTALAATGVDATVPALLGGGMLLVGVALAVLSTRRRRVA
;
A
#
# COMPACT_ATOMS: atom_id res chain seq x y z
N MET A 1 -18.31 -45.54 -21.57
CA MET A 1 -17.91 -46.00 -22.92
C MET A 1 -18.66 -45.18 -23.95
N VAL A 2 -17.99 -44.84 -25.05
CA VAL A 2 -18.48 -44.05 -26.20
C VAL A 2 -18.50 -42.52 -25.98
N SER A 3 -17.42 -41.85 -26.41
CA SER A 3 -17.43 -40.61 -27.24
C SER A 3 -16.03 -39.97 -27.31
N HIS A 4 -15.08 -40.61 -28.01
CA HIS A 4 -13.75 -40.05 -28.28
C HIS A 4 -13.26 -40.43 -29.68
N ARG A 5 -13.96 -39.98 -30.73
CA ARG A 5 -13.45 -40.03 -32.12
C ARG A 5 -14.14 -38.98 -32.99
N ARG A 6 -13.72 -37.71 -32.93
CA ARG A 6 -13.91 -36.71 -34.02
C ARG A 6 -12.91 -35.55 -33.91
N ARG A 7 -11.59 -35.80 -34.01
CA ARG A 7 -10.57 -34.75 -34.30
C ARG A 7 -9.35 -35.36 -35.01
N THR A 8 -9.48 -35.73 -36.28
CA THR A 8 -8.34 -36.14 -37.14
C THR A 8 -8.53 -35.66 -38.59
N GLY A 9 -9.09 -34.45 -38.77
CA GLY A 9 -9.51 -33.97 -40.09
C GLY A 9 -8.86 -32.69 -40.62
N ARG A 10 -7.87 -32.08 -39.96
CA ARG A 10 -7.40 -30.73 -40.34
C ARG A 10 -5.88 -30.47 -40.23
N ALA A 11 -5.02 -31.48 -40.32
CA ALA A 11 -3.58 -31.28 -40.12
C ALA A 11 -2.77 -30.90 -41.38
N ILE A 12 -3.31 -30.92 -42.60
CA ILE A 12 -2.51 -30.68 -43.82
C ILE A 12 -2.62 -29.24 -44.38
N ALA A 13 -3.50 -28.39 -43.82
CA ALA A 13 -3.73 -27.04 -44.36
C ALA A 13 -3.13 -25.86 -43.55
N ALA A 14 -2.41 -26.11 -42.46
CA ALA A 14 -2.07 -25.06 -41.48
C ALA A 14 -0.59 -24.60 -41.44
N VAL A 15 0.28 -25.10 -42.32
CA VAL A 15 1.73 -24.73 -42.28
C VAL A 15 2.03 -23.40 -43.01
N LEU A 16 1.06 -22.78 -43.70
CA LEU A 16 1.28 -21.57 -44.50
C LEU A 16 0.70 -20.26 -43.92
N ALA A 17 0.17 -20.25 -42.69
CA ALA A 17 -0.53 -19.08 -42.14
C ALA A 17 0.13 -18.41 -40.90
N ALA A 18 1.32 -18.83 -40.47
CA ALA A 18 1.89 -18.42 -39.18
C ALA A 18 2.96 -17.30 -39.24
N PHE A 19 2.99 -16.44 -40.27
CA PHE A 19 4.02 -15.39 -40.43
C PHE A 19 3.49 -13.94 -40.42
N ALA A 20 2.39 -13.66 -39.71
CA ALA A 20 1.73 -12.34 -39.77
C ALA A 20 1.43 -11.67 -38.40
N LEU A 21 2.15 -11.98 -37.33
CA LEU A 21 1.86 -11.38 -36.00
C LEU A 21 3.13 -11.07 -35.17
N THR A 22 4.02 -10.27 -35.73
CA THR A 22 5.08 -9.55 -35.00
C THR A 22 4.98 -8.06 -35.29
N GLY A 23 3.89 -7.45 -34.82
CA GLY A 23 3.70 -6.00 -34.78
C GLY A 23 3.68 -5.51 -33.35
N GLY A 24 4.72 -4.78 -32.95
CA GLY A 24 4.83 -4.19 -31.60
C GLY A 24 6.14 -3.42 -31.41
N ALA A 25 6.35 -2.39 -32.22
CA ALA A 25 7.48 -1.48 -32.09
C ALA A 25 7.36 -0.65 -30.78
N VAL A 26 8.33 -0.80 -29.88
CA VAL A 26 8.53 0.11 -28.75
C VAL A 26 9.36 1.30 -29.26
N GLY A 27 8.68 2.41 -29.54
CA GLY A 27 9.32 3.66 -29.94
C GLY A 27 10.02 4.35 -28.76
N LEU A 28 11.34 4.24 -28.69
CA LEU A 28 12.20 5.11 -27.89
C LEU A 28 12.42 6.42 -28.66
N ALA A 29 11.62 7.44 -28.34
CA ALA A 29 11.87 8.81 -28.80
C ALA A 29 12.94 9.45 -27.89
N ALA A 30 14.18 9.48 -28.37
CA ALA A 30 15.27 10.25 -27.77
C ALA A 30 15.43 11.61 -28.50
N ALA A 31 15.57 12.66 -27.69
CA ALA A 31 15.45 14.07 -28.03
C ALA A 31 16.54 14.64 -28.97
N PRO A 32 16.26 15.74 -29.70
CA PRO A 32 17.26 16.42 -30.53
C PRO A 32 18.16 17.39 -29.73
N ALA A 33 19.44 17.31 -30.08
CA ALA A 33 20.46 18.35 -30.24
C ALA A 33 20.48 19.59 -29.33
N ASN A 34 21.60 19.66 -28.60
CA ASN A 34 22.18 20.72 -27.81
C ASN A 34 22.36 22.05 -28.59
N ALA A 35 21.78 23.15 -28.09
CA ALA A 35 21.93 24.50 -28.64
C ALA A 35 23.15 25.22 -28.04
N THR A 36 23.86 25.97 -28.87
CA THR A 36 25.08 26.73 -28.55
C THR A 36 24.83 27.94 -27.63
N PRO A 37 25.77 28.30 -26.73
CA PRO A 37 25.64 29.46 -25.85
C PRO A 37 25.92 30.80 -26.56
N VAL A 38 25.00 31.75 -26.41
CA VAL A 38 25.14 33.17 -26.82
C VAL A 38 25.72 33.97 -25.63
N PRO A 39 26.69 34.89 -25.84
CA PRO A 39 27.30 35.66 -24.76
C PRO A 39 26.36 36.72 -24.16
N PRO A 40 26.52 37.07 -22.87
CA PRO A 40 25.66 38.03 -22.18
C PRO A 40 25.91 39.47 -22.62
N VAL A 41 24.85 40.15 -23.08
CA VAL A 41 24.80 41.60 -23.29
C VAL A 41 24.41 42.27 -21.98
N LEU A 42 25.20 43.26 -21.54
CA LEU A 42 24.93 44.10 -20.36
C LEU A 42 23.77 45.07 -20.62
N PRO A 43 22.69 45.10 -19.80
CA PRO A 43 21.64 46.10 -19.90
C PRO A 43 22.03 47.38 -19.14
N GLY A 44 21.91 48.53 -19.82
CA GLY A 44 21.98 49.86 -19.18
C GLY A 44 20.71 50.19 -18.38
N PRO A 45 20.78 51.18 -17.48
CA PRO A 45 19.66 51.57 -16.62
C PRO A 45 18.55 52.25 -17.44
N SER A 46 17.40 51.58 -17.55
CA SER A 46 16.21 52.08 -18.24
C SER A 46 15.24 52.67 -17.22
N THR A 47 15.13 53.99 -17.14
CA THR A 47 14.12 54.70 -16.35
C THR A 47 12.84 54.86 -17.19
N SER A 48 12.09 53.78 -17.34
CA SER A 48 10.74 53.83 -17.93
C SER A 48 9.73 53.46 -16.86
N ALA A 49 8.78 54.36 -16.57
CA ALA A 49 7.65 54.11 -15.68
C ALA A 49 6.71 53.09 -16.35
N GLY A 50 7.09 51.81 -16.26
CA GLY A 50 6.40 50.69 -16.89
C GLY A 50 5.10 50.36 -16.18
N THR A 51 4.04 50.20 -16.96
CA THR A 51 2.79 49.56 -16.51
C THR A 51 3.10 48.14 -16.05
N LEU A 52 2.81 47.82 -14.80
CA LEU A 52 3.04 46.49 -14.23
C LEU A 52 2.14 45.45 -14.90
N SER A 53 2.68 44.26 -15.15
CA SER A 53 1.91 43.13 -15.66
C SER A 53 0.84 42.72 -14.64
N PRO A 54 -0.39 42.37 -15.07
CA PRO A 54 -1.42 41.92 -14.16
C PRO A 54 -1.02 40.61 -13.47
N GLY A 55 -1.22 40.54 -12.16
CA GLY A 55 -0.95 39.35 -11.34
C GLY A 55 -0.81 39.69 -9.86
N LEU A 56 -0.49 38.68 -9.04
CA LEU A 56 -0.24 38.87 -7.62
C LEU A 56 1.26 39.16 -7.42
N TYR A 57 1.56 40.36 -6.91
CA TYR A 57 2.90 40.72 -6.46
C TYR A 57 3.00 40.48 -4.96
N VAL A 58 4.12 39.92 -4.54
CA VAL A 58 4.37 39.60 -3.14
C VAL A 58 5.69 40.21 -2.71
N GLN A 59 5.68 40.91 -1.58
CA GLN A 59 6.86 41.45 -0.94
C GLN A 59 6.96 40.85 0.45
N VAL A 60 8.07 40.19 0.75
CA VAL A 60 8.31 39.63 2.09
C VAL A 60 9.12 40.64 2.87
N VAL A 61 8.48 41.32 3.82
CA VAL A 61 9.16 42.30 4.68
C VAL A 61 9.92 41.57 5.79
N ASP A 62 9.31 40.55 6.38
CA ASP A 62 9.88 39.75 7.46
C ASP A 62 9.43 38.28 7.32
N GLY A 63 10.24 37.37 7.83
CA GLY A 63 10.01 35.94 7.82
C GLY A 63 10.19 35.27 6.44
N GLN A 64 9.40 34.23 6.22
CA GLN A 64 9.32 33.48 4.97
C GLN A 64 7.86 33.21 4.68
N ILE A 65 7.48 33.33 3.41
CA ILE A 65 6.16 32.92 2.94
C ILE A 65 6.30 31.76 1.96
N HIS A 66 5.31 30.88 2.00
CA HIS A 66 5.16 29.79 1.05
C HIS A 66 3.96 30.09 0.16
N VAL A 67 4.19 30.19 -1.15
CA VAL A 67 3.13 30.47 -2.13
C VAL A 67 2.93 29.25 -3.01
N SER A 68 1.71 28.72 -3.04
CA SER A 68 1.33 27.59 -3.87
C SER A 68 0.22 27.97 -4.84
N ASN A 69 0.34 27.49 -6.08
CA ASN A 69 -0.75 27.53 -7.06
C ASN A 69 -0.78 26.22 -7.87
N GLY A 70 -1.67 26.11 -8.85
CA GLY A 70 -1.81 24.91 -9.68
C GLY A 70 -0.61 24.62 -10.58
N GLY A 71 0.33 25.56 -10.72
CA GLY A 71 1.54 25.42 -11.53
C GLY A 71 2.75 24.93 -10.73
N SER A 72 2.99 25.48 -9.54
CA SER A 72 4.06 25.02 -8.63
C SER A 72 3.93 25.68 -7.24
N GLN A 73 4.94 25.42 -6.39
CA GLN A 73 5.10 26.07 -5.08
C GLN A 73 6.46 26.76 -5.02
N LEU A 74 6.54 27.94 -4.40
CA LEU A 74 7.79 28.67 -4.20
C LEU A 74 7.84 29.34 -2.83
N ASN A 75 8.99 29.24 -2.18
CA ASN A 75 9.29 29.93 -0.93
C ASN A 75 9.95 31.28 -1.22
N PHE A 76 9.43 32.35 -0.62
CA PHE A 76 10.04 33.67 -0.66
C PHE A 76 10.54 34.04 0.74
N ALA A 77 11.83 34.32 0.84
CA ALA A 77 12.45 34.79 2.09
C ALA A 77 12.32 36.31 2.25
N ALA A 78 12.52 36.82 3.46
CA ALA A 78 12.57 38.25 3.74
C ALA A 78 13.49 39.00 2.76
N GLY A 79 13.02 40.15 2.27
CA GLY A 79 13.70 40.97 1.28
C GLY A 79 13.50 40.52 -0.18
N GLN A 80 12.85 39.39 -0.44
CA GLN A 80 12.55 38.94 -1.81
C GLN A 80 11.21 39.46 -2.32
N PHE A 81 11.14 39.67 -3.64
CA PHE A 81 9.92 39.97 -4.36
C PHE A 81 9.48 38.76 -5.18
N GLY A 82 8.19 38.44 -5.11
CA GLY A 82 7.56 37.39 -5.88
C GLY A 82 6.52 37.94 -6.84
N PHE A 83 6.29 37.23 -7.93
CA PHE A 83 5.18 37.47 -8.84
C PHE A 83 4.51 36.16 -9.22
N VAL A 84 3.18 36.14 -9.14
CA VAL A 84 2.34 35.03 -9.56
C VAL A 84 1.47 35.53 -10.71
N PRO A 85 1.83 35.23 -11.98
CA PRO A 85 1.12 35.77 -13.14
C PRO A 85 -0.34 35.28 -13.19
N THR A 86 -0.56 33.99 -12.93
CA THR A 86 -1.89 33.34 -12.94
C THR A 86 -1.95 32.20 -11.92
N ILE A 87 -3.12 31.62 -11.70
CA ILE A 87 -3.30 30.44 -10.82
C ILE A 87 -2.66 29.15 -11.35
N THR A 88 -2.28 29.10 -12.64
CA THR A 88 -1.67 27.93 -13.29
C THR A 88 -0.22 28.15 -13.67
N THR A 89 0.29 29.39 -13.63
CA THR A 89 1.67 29.71 -13.97
C THR A 89 2.53 29.74 -12.70
N PRO A 90 3.66 29.01 -12.65
CA PRO A 90 4.57 28.99 -11.50
C PRO A 90 4.90 30.38 -10.93
N PRO A 91 4.93 30.55 -9.59
CA PRO A 91 5.47 31.75 -8.96
C PRO A 91 6.94 31.98 -9.38
N VAL A 92 7.35 33.25 -9.54
CA VAL A 92 8.72 33.64 -9.91
C VAL A 92 9.28 34.69 -8.96
N ILE A 93 10.59 34.65 -8.70
CA ILE A 93 11.31 35.69 -7.93
C ILE A 93 11.70 36.83 -8.87
N ILE A 94 11.44 38.07 -8.45
CA ILE A 94 11.85 39.28 -9.15
C ILE A 94 13.05 39.90 -8.42
N PRO A 95 14.17 40.21 -9.10
CA PRO A 95 15.39 40.71 -8.46
C PRO A 95 15.32 42.13 -7.90
N GLN A 96 14.44 42.98 -8.44
CA GLN A 96 14.31 44.38 -8.04
C GLN A 96 12.87 44.72 -7.67
N ASN A 97 12.72 45.62 -6.69
CA ASN A 97 11.43 46.15 -6.29
C ASN A 97 10.77 46.83 -7.51
N PRO A 98 9.58 46.40 -7.95
CA PRO A 98 8.86 47.01 -9.07
C PRO A 98 8.36 48.44 -8.80
N GLY A 99 8.67 49.05 -7.66
CA GLY A 99 8.26 50.41 -7.30
C GLY A 99 6.81 50.50 -6.82
N ILE A 100 6.21 49.37 -6.41
CA ILE A 100 4.84 49.33 -5.90
C ILE A 100 4.86 49.84 -4.46
N VAL A 101 4.21 50.97 -4.22
CA VAL A 101 4.02 51.48 -2.87
C VAL A 101 2.88 50.69 -2.22
N PHE A 102 3.23 49.71 -1.40
CA PHE A 102 2.25 48.99 -0.59
C PHE A 102 1.84 49.88 0.58
N ALA A 103 0.66 50.49 0.49
CA ALA A 103 -0.01 51.09 1.63
C ALA A 103 -0.89 50.01 2.28
N PRO A 104 -0.44 49.35 3.37
CA PRO A 104 -1.26 48.33 4.01
C PRO A 104 -2.62 48.95 4.40
N PRO A 105 -3.74 48.24 4.17
CA PRO A 105 -5.01 48.69 4.67
C PRO A 105 -4.93 48.87 6.19
N PRO A 106 -5.62 49.87 6.78
CA PRO A 106 -5.51 50.21 8.21
C PRO A 106 -5.75 49.03 9.17
N VAL A 107 -6.46 47.99 8.69
CA VAL A 107 -6.72 46.75 9.41
C VAL A 107 -6.75 45.58 8.42
N PHE A 108 -6.04 44.51 8.74
CA PHE A 108 -6.27 43.21 8.12
C PHE A 108 -7.57 42.67 8.69
N GLN A 109 -8.57 42.41 7.84
CA GLN A 109 -9.74 41.65 8.27
C GLN A 109 -9.28 40.22 8.54
N THR A 110 -9.10 39.88 9.80
CA THR A 110 -8.89 38.48 10.21
C THR A 110 -10.11 37.71 9.72
N PRO A 111 -9.93 36.66 8.89
CA PRO A 111 -11.03 35.78 8.54
C PRO A 111 -11.70 35.32 9.84
N PRO A 112 -13.04 35.33 9.93
CA PRO A 112 -13.71 34.84 11.12
C PRO A 112 -13.23 33.41 11.38
N ALA A 113 -12.78 33.13 12.60
CA ALA A 113 -12.37 31.79 12.99
C ALA A 113 -13.52 30.82 12.67
N LEU A 114 -13.20 29.75 11.95
CA LEU A 114 -14.18 28.68 11.72
C LEU A 114 -14.66 28.20 13.09
N THR A 115 -15.97 28.05 13.23
CA THR A 115 -16.52 27.44 14.44
C THR A 115 -16.03 26.00 14.55
N ALA A 116 -15.91 25.47 15.78
CA ALA A 116 -15.52 24.08 16.00
C ALA A 116 -16.39 23.09 15.18
N ALA A 117 -17.68 23.42 14.99
CA ALA A 117 -18.60 22.65 14.14
C ALA A 117 -18.17 22.65 12.66
N GLN A 118 -17.76 23.79 12.10
CA GLN A 118 -17.27 23.87 10.72
C GLN A 118 -15.95 23.11 10.53
N GLN A 119 -15.07 23.15 11.54
CA GLN A 119 -13.80 22.43 11.50
C GLN A 119 -14.01 20.90 11.58
N ALA A 120 -14.91 20.45 12.44
CA ALA A 120 -15.31 19.03 12.52
C ALA A 120 -15.97 18.54 11.21
N ALA A 121 -16.83 19.36 10.60
CA ALA A 121 -17.44 19.03 9.31
C ALA A 121 -16.40 18.93 8.19
N ALA A 122 -15.41 19.82 8.15
CA ALA A 122 -14.31 19.77 7.19
C ALA A 122 -13.46 18.51 7.36
N GLN A 123 -13.15 18.12 8.60
CA GLN A 123 -12.42 16.88 8.89
C GLN A 123 -13.23 15.64 8.49
N ALA A 124 -14.53 15.59 8.79
CA ALA A 124 -15.40 14.50 8.38
C ALA A 124 -15.50 14.38 6.85
N ALA A 125 -15.59 15.52 6.14
CA ALA A 125 -15.59 15.55 4.68
C ALA A 125 -14.26 15.02 4.11
N ALA A 126 -13.12 15.44 4.67
CA ALA A 126 -11.81 14.94 4.27
C ALA A 126 -11.68 13.42 4.49
N ALA A 127 -12.07 12.91 5.67
CA ALA A 127 -12.08 11.49 5.96
C ALA A 127 -12.95 10.69 4.97
N SER A 128 -14.14 11.21 4.63
CA SER A 128 -15.04 10.59 3.64
C SER A 128 -14.46 10.58 2.22
N ALA A 129 -13.64 11.57 1.87
CA ALA A 129 -12.98 11.64 0.57
C ALA A 129 -11.84 10.61 0.49
N THR A 130 -11.03 10.51 1.54
CA THR A 130 -9.98 9.49 1.66
C THR A 130 -10.57 8.08 1.59
N ALA A 131 -11.66 7.82 2.31
CA ALA A 131 -12.33 6.51 2.27
C ALA A 131 -12.81 6.13 0.85
N ARG A 132 -13.37 7.09 0.10
CA ARG A 132 -13.78 6.88 -1.29
C ARG A 132 -12.60 6.64 -2.24
N GLN A 133 -11.50 7.37 -2.06
CA GLN A 133 -10.27 7.13 -2.82
C GLN A 133 -9.70 5.73 -2.55
N LEU A 134 -9.72 5.30 -1.29
CA LEU A 134 -9.25 3.97 -0.91
C LEU A 134 -10.11 2.84 -1.52
N ALA A 135 -11.44 3.00 -1.49
CA ALA A 135 -12.35 2.05 -2.12
C ALA A 135 -12.13 1.95 -3.64
N ALA A 136 -11.99 3.08 -4.32
CA ALA A 136 -11.69 3.11 -5.76
C ALA A 136 -10.35 2.46 -6.09
N ALA A 137 -9.33 2.62 -5.24
CA ALA A 137 -8.04 1.96 -5.40
C ALA A 137 -8.14 0.43 -5.24
N ALA A 138 -8.94 -0.05 -4.28
CA ALA A 138 -9.19 -1.47 -4.08
C ALA A 138 -9.90 -2.10 -5.29
N ASP A 139 -10.93 -1.44 -5.83
CA ASP A 139 -11.64 -1.89 -7.04
C ASP A 139 -10.70 -1.97 -8.25
N ALA A 140 -9.84 -0.96 -8.44
CA ALA A 140 -8.85 -0.94 -9.52
C ALA A 140 -7.83 -2.08 -9.39
N ALA A 141 -7.37 -2.37 -8.17
CA ALA A 141 -6.46 -3.48 -7.92
C ALA A 141 -7.11 -4.84 -8.20
N GLN A 142 -8.37 -5.03 -7.80
CA GLN A 142 -9.11 -6.26 -8.09
C GLN A 142 -9.33 -6.46 -9.61
N ALA A 143 -9.60 -5.38 -10.34
CA ALA A 143 -9.68 -5.42 -11.80
C ALA A 143 -8.35 -5.83 -12.43
N ALA A 144 -7.22 -5.30 -11.93
CA ALA A 144 -5.89 -5.67 -12.41
C ALA A 144 -5.55 -7.15 -12.16
N VAL A 145 -5.88 -7.69 -10.98
CA VAL A 145 -5.69 -9.12 -10.67
C VAL A 145 -6.53 -9.99 -11.61
N THR A 146 -7.77 -9.59 -11.90
CA THR A 146 -8.65 -10.31 -12.82
C THR A 146 -8.09 -10.34 -14.24
N ALA A 147 -7.60 -9.19 -14.73
CA ALA A 147 -6.97 -9.09 -16.05
C ALA A 147 -5.69 -9.93 -16.15
N ALA A 148 -4.86 -9.92 -15.10
CA ALA A 148 -3.64 -10.72 -15.04
C ALA A 148 -3.93 -12.23 -15.07
N ARG A 149 -4.99 -12.67 -14.40
CA ARG A 149 -5.45 -14.07 -14.44
C ARG A 149 -5.92 -14.49 -15.82
N ALA A 150 -6.71 -13.64 -16.49
CA ALA A 150 -7.15 -13.90 -17.87
C ALA A 150 -5.98 -14.01 -18.85
N HIS A 151 -4.94 -13.17 -18.68
CA HIS A 151 -3.72 -13.25 -19.47
C HIS A 151 -2.92 -14.55 -19.20
N ALA A 152 -2.86 -15.00 -17.94
CA ALA A 152 -2.23 -16.27 -17.58
C ALA A 152 -2.97 -17.46 -18.23
N ASP A 153 -4.30 -17.45 -18.26
CA ASP A 153 -5.11 -18.49 -18.90
C ASP A 153 -4.88 -18.53 -20.44
N ASP A 154 -4.76 -17.37 -21.09
CA ASP A 154 -4.40 -17.28 -22.52
C ASP A 154 -3.00 -17.85 -22.81
N LEU A 155 -2.02 -17.53 -21.96
CA LEU A 155 -0.66 -18.09 -22.08
C LEU A 155 -0.63 -19.60 -21.86
N ALA A 156 -1.42 -20.12 -20.92
CA ALA A 156 -1.56 -21.56 -20.71
C ALA A 156 -2.15 -22.25 -21.96
N ALA A 157 -3.18 -21.67 -22.57
CA ALA A 157 -3.75 -22.19 -23.81
C ALA A 157 -2.76 -22.18 -24.97
N LYS A 158 -1.93 -21.13 -25.08
CA LYS A 158 -0.85 -21.04 -26.09
C LYS A 158 0.23 -22.10 -25.86
N ARG A 159 0.61 -22.35 -24.61
CA ARG A 159 1.57 -23.41 -24.26
C ARG A 159 1.04 -24.78 -24.65
N ASP A 160 -0.22 -25.07 -24.35
CA ASP A 160 -0.85 -26.36 -24.69
C ASP A 160 -0.96 -26.54 -26.22
N ALA A 161 -1.26 -25.47 -26.95
CA ALA A 161 -1.25 -25.47 -28.42
C ALA A 161 0.16 -25.71 -28.99
N ALA A 162 1.19 -25.10 -28.41
CA ALA A 162 2.58 -25.31 -28.80
C ALA A 162 3.07 -26.73 -28.51
N ALA A 163 2.62 -27.34 -27.41
CA ALA A 163 2.88 -28.74 -27.10
C ALA A 163 2.26 -29.67 -28.16
N GLY A 164 1.01 -29.43 -28.55
CA GLY A 164 0.36 -30.19 -29.63
C GLY A 164 1.09 -30.05 -30.97
N ALA A 165 1.54 -28.84 -31.32
CA ALA A 165 2.31 -28.62 -32.54
C ALA A 165 3.66 -29.35 -32.54
N ARG A 166 4.32 -29.48 -31.38
CA ARG A 166 5.53 -30.27 -31.22
C ARG A 166 5.25 -31.76 -31.46
N ASP A 167 4.20 -32.31 -30.87
CA ASP A 167 3.83 -33.72 -31.04
C ASP A 167 3.52 -34.04 -32.51
N ASP A 168 2.81 -33.15 -33.20
CA ASP A 168 2.51 -33.26 -34.64
C ASP A 168 3.80 -33.20 -35.49
N ALA A 169 4.74 -32.32 -35.15
CA ALA A 169 6.02 -32.20 -35.84
C ALA A 169 6.91 -33.44 -35.62
N GLU A 170 6.93 -34.02 -34.42
CA GLU A 170 7.66 -35.25 -34.11
C GLU A 170 7.07 -36.45 -34.87
N ALA A 171 5.74 -36.54 -34.97
CA ALA A 171 5.07 -37.54 -35.79
C ALA A 171 5.38 -37.38 -37.29
N ALA A 172 5.40 -36.14 -37.79
CA ALA A 172 5.76 -35.84 -39.18
C ALA A 172 7.21 -36.23 -39.50
N LYS A 173 8.15 -35.94 -38.60
CA LYS A 173 9.54 -36.38 -38.72
C LYS A 173 9.65 -37.90 -38.77
N GLY A 174 8.93 -38.61 -37.90
CA GLY A 174 8.91 -40.07 -37.91
C GLY A 174 8.42 -40.68 -39.24
N LEU A 175 7.40 -40.07 -39.86
CA LEU A 175 6.93 -40.46 -41.19
C LEU A 175 7.96 -40.14 -42.29
N ALA A 176 8.63 -38.99 -42.22
CA ALA A 176 9.68 -38.62 -43.17
C ALA A 176 10.89 -39.58 -43.08
N ASP A 177 11.30 -39.95 -41.86
CA ASP A 177 12.36 -40.93 -41.62
C ASP A 177 11.99 -42.32 -42.22
N GLN A 178 10.74 -42.75 -42.09
CA GLN A 178 10.24 -43.96 -42.75
C GLN A 178 10.24 -43.86 -44.27
N GLY A 179 9.90 -42.68 -44.82
CA GLY A 179 9.96 -42.40 -46.26
C GLY A 179 11.37 -42.56 -46.83
N VAL A 180 12.39 -42.11 -46.09
CA VAL A 180 13.80 -42.31 -46.46
C VAL A 180 14.17 -43.79 -46.48
N LEU A 181 13.78 -44.57 -45.46
CA LEU A 181 14.05 -46.02 -45.43
C LEU A 181 13.40 -46.75 -46.62
N TYR A 182 12.16 -46.39 -46.96
CA TYR A 182 11.47 -46.96 -48.12
C TYR A 182 12.16 -46.59 -49.44
N ALA A 183 12.58 -45.33 -49.61
CA ALA A 183 13.31 -44.89 -50.79
C ALA A 183 14.68 -45.56 -50.92
N GLN A 184 15.39 -45.81 -49.81
CA GLN A 184 16.64 -46.58 -49.80
C GLN A 184 16.43 -48.03 -50.26
N GLN A 185 15.36 -48.68 -49.81
CA GLN A 185 15.02 -50.04 -50.26
C GLN A 185 14.74 -50.06 -51.77
N GLN A 186 13.96 -49.10 -52.29
CA GLN A 186 13.69 -49.01 -53.73
C GLN A 186 14.97 -48.77 -54.55
N LEU A 187 15.91 -47.97 -54.03
CA LEU A 187 17.19 -47.75 -54.67
C LEU A 187 18.02 -49.04 -54.73
N ALA A 188 18.05 -49.80 -53.63
CA ALA A 188 18.75 -51.09 -53.57
C ALA A 188 18.12 -52.13 -54.53
N ASP A 189 16.79 -52.21 -54.59
CA ASP A 189 16.08 -53.09 -55.51
C ASP A 189 16.32 -52.71 -56.99
N ALA A 190 16.33 -51.41 -57.29
CA ALA A 190 16.63 -50.90 -58.63
C ALA A 190 18.08 -51.15 -59.05
N GLU A 191 19.04 -51.02 -58.12
CA GLU A 191 20.44 -51.36 -58.35
C GLU A 191 20.62 -52.86 -58.64
N ALA A 192 19.96 -53.73 -57.86
CA ALA A 192 19.99 -55.17 -58.09
C ALA A 192 19.39 -55.54 -59.46
N ALA A 193 18.30 -54.89 -59.88
CA ALA A 193 17.72 -55.08 -61.21
C ALA A 193 18.66 -54.65 -62.33
N LEU A 194 19.34 -53.51 -62.18
CA LEU A 194 20.32 -53.02 -63.14
C LEU A 194 21.51 -53.98 -63.30
N GLN A 195 21.96 -54.62 -62.21
CA GLN A 195 23.05 -55.61 -62.23
C GLN A 195 22.65 -56.95 -62.87
N ALA A 196 21.37 -57.31 -62.85
CA ALA A 196 20.87 -58.59 -63.36
C ALA A 196 20.70 -58.64 -64.88
N ILE A 197 20.60 -57.48 -65.55
CA ILE A 197 20.35 -57.38 -67.00
C ILE A 197 21.69 -57.22 -67.73
N PRO A 198 22.12 -58.19 -68.57
CA PRO A 198 23.35 -58.07 -69.35
C PRO A 198 23.27 -56.90 -70.37
N GLY A 199 24.42 -56.27 -70.62
CA GLY A 199 24.53 -54.97 -71.27
C GLY A 199 23.94 -54.84 -72.69
N ASP A 200 23.52 -53.61 -72.99
CA ASP A 200 22.92 -53.06 -74.22
C ASP A 200 21.63 -53.75 -74.71
N GLY A 201 20.49 -53.18 -74.26
CA GLY A 201 19.15 -53.52 -74.71
C GLY A 201 18.10 -52.61 -74.08
N PRO A 202 16.85 -52.59 -74.60
CA PRO A 202 15.77 -51.73 -74.08
C PRO A 202 15.44 -52.01 -72.61
N ASP A 203 15.68 -53.24 -72.14
CA ASP A 203 15.50 -53.60 -70.73
C ASP A 203 16.56 -52.96 -69.82
N HIS A 204 17.78 -52.75 -70.31
CA HIS A 204 18.84 -52.05 -69.59
C HIS A 204 18.51 -50.55 -69.45
N ASP A 205 18.02 -49.92 -70.52
CA ASP A 205 17.58 -48.51 -70.50
C ASP A 205 16.43 -48.30 -69.50
N ALA A 206 15.47 -49.23 -69.45
CA ALA A 206 14.38 -49.21 -68.48
C ALA A 206 14.87 -49.34 -67.03
N ALA A 207 15.84 -50.21 -66.77
CA ALA A 207 16.46 -50.36 -65.46
C ALA A 207 17.25 -49.10 -65.04
N LEU A 208 17.98 -48.47 -65.97
CA LEU A 208 18.69 -47.21 -65.71
C LEU A 208 17.71 -46.08 -65.38
N ALA A 209 16.59 -46.00 -66.10
CA ALA A 209 15.53 -45.04 -65.81
C ALA A 209 14.92 -45.27 -64.41
N ALA A 210 14.63 -46.52 -64.05
CA ALA A 210 14.11 -46.87 -62.72
C ALA A 210 15.10 -46.52 -61.60
N TYR A 211 16.40 -46.79 -61.79
CA TYR A 211 17.45 -46.41 -60.85
C TYR A 211 17.55 -44.88 -60.68
N SER A 212 17.51 -44.12 -61.77
CA SER A 212 17.51 -42.65 -61.72
C SER A 212 16.28 -42.08 -60.99
N ALA A 213 15.10 -42.69 -61.17
CA ALA A 213 13.89 -42.31 -60.47
C ALA A 213 13.97 -42.62 -58.97
N ALA A 214 14.55 -43.76 -58.59
CA ALA A 214 14.78 -44.13 -57.20
C ALA A 214 15.77 -43.17 -56.51
N GLN A 215 16.84 -42.73 -57.20
CA GLN A 215 17.74 -41.69 -56.68
C GLN A 215 17.02 -40.36 -56.44
N ALA A 216 16.18 -39.93 -57.39
CA ALA A 216 15.39 -38.71 -57.24
C ALA A 216 14.40 -38.80 -56.06
N ALA A 217 13.78 -39.96 -55.87
CA ALA A 217 12.89 -40.21 -54.74
C ALA A 217 13.63 -40.15 -53.39
N LEU A 218 14.83 -40.74 -53.30
CA LEU A 218 15.66 -40.66 -52.09
C LEU A 218 16.08 -39.22 -51.78
N ALA A 219 16.52 -38.46 -52.77
CA ALA A 219 16.87 -37.05 -52.60
C ALA A 219 15.67 -36.21 -52.12
N SER A 220 14.49 -36.42 -52.70
CA SER A 220 13.25 -35.77 -52.26
C SER A 220 12.88 -36.14 -50.82
N ALA A 221 13.02 -37.41 -50.43
CA ALA A 221 12.73 -37.86 -49.07
C ALA A 221 13.71 -37.23 -48.06
N GLN A 222 15.00 -37.14 -48.40
CA GLN A 222 15.99 -36.47 -47.57
C GLN A 222 15.68 -34.97 -47.40
N GLN A 223 15.27 -34.28 -48.47
CA GLN A 223 14.85 -32.88 -48.39
C GLN A 223 13.62 -32.69 -47.48
N GLN A 224 12.66 -33.63 -47.51
CA GLN A 224 11.52 -33.61 -46.58
C GLN A 224 11.96 -33.79 -45.13
N VAL A 225 12.89 -34.71 -44.83
CA VAL A 225 13.42 -34.88 -43.47
C VAL A 225 14.05 -33.57 -42.97
N THR A 226 14.90 -32.92 -43.77
CA THR A 226 15.49 -31.61 -43.41
C THR A 226 14.40 -30.57 -43.13
N ALA A 227 13.42 -30.41 -44.03
CA ALA A 227 12.34 -29.45 -43.83
C ALA A 227 11.49 -29.75 -42.57
N THR A 228 11.21 -31.02 -42.26
CA THR A 228 10.51 -31.40 -41.01
C THR A 228 11.37 -31.18 -39.77
N GLY A 229 12.70 -31.35 -39.87
CA GLY A 229 13.65 -31.04 -38.80
C GLY A 229 13.65 -29.56 -38.46
N ASP A 230 13.76 -28.69 -39.47
CA ASP A 230 13.73 -27.23 -39.29
C ASP A 230 12.39 -26.77 -38.68
N ALA A 231 11.27 -27.38 -39.11
CA ALA A 231 9.95 -27.11 -38.55
C ALA A 231 9.84 -27.55 -37.07
N LEU A 232 10.40 -28.71 -36.72
CA LEU A 232 10.44 -29.20 -35.34
C LEU A 232 11.28 -28.28 -34.45
N GLU A 233 12.44 -27.83 -34.92
CA GLU A 233 13.30 -26.90 -34.17
C GLU A 233 12.59 -25.56 -33.93
N SER A 234 11.90 -25.03 -34.95
CA SER A 234 11.07 -23.83 -34.81
C SER A 234 9.92 -24.02 -33.81
N ALA A 235 9.25 -25.19 -33.82
CA ALA A 235 8.18 -25.51 -32.87
C ALA A 235 8.69 -25.61 -31.42
N ILE A 236 9.86 -26.20 -31.20
CA ILE A 236 10.51 -26.28 -29.88
C ILE A 236 10.87 -24.88 -29.37
N ALA A 237 11.41 -24.01 -30.24
CA ALA A 237 11.72 -22.63 -29.87
C ALA A 237 10.46 -21.84 -29.47
N ALA A 238 9.37 -21.99 -30.23
CA ALA A 238 8.08 -21.36 -29.92
C ALA A 238 7.49 -21.87 -28.60
N ALA A 239 7.54 -23.19 -28.34
CA ALA A 239 7.08 -23.78 -27.08
C ALA A 239 7.90 -23.27 -25.87
N THR A 240 9.22 -23.14 -26.04
CA THR A 240 10.12 -22.62 -24.99
C THR A 240 9.83 -21.15 -24.68
N ALA A 241 9.58 -20.34 -25.71
CA ALA A 241 9.19 -18.93 -25.54
C ALA A 241 7.81 -18.78 -24.87
N ALA A 242 6.86 -19.65 -25.19
CA ALA A 242 5.55 -19.66 -24.54
C ALA A 242 5.66 -20.04 -23.05
N ALA A 243 6.50 -21.02 -22.71
CA ALA A 243 6.76 -21.42 -21.33
C ALA A 243 7.39 -20.28 -20.51
N SER A 244 8.42 -19.61 -21.02
CA SER A 244 9.06 -18.49 -20.32
C SER A 244 8.13 -17.28 -20.14
N ALA A 245 7.25 -17.02 -21.11
CA ALA A 245 6.21 -16.00 -20.98
C ALA A 245 5.19 -16.34 -19.88
N SER A 246 4.81 -17.61 -19.76
CA SER A 246 3.93 -18.10 -18.69
C SER A 246 4.56 -17.89 -17.31
N ASP A 247 5.83 -18.26 -17.13
CA ASP A 247 6.55 -18.08 -15.87
C ASP A 247 6.65 -16.60 -15.47
N ALA A 248 6.92 -15.72 -16.43
CA ALA A 248 6.96 -14.27 -16.20
C ALA A 248 5.59 -13.71 -15.78
N ALA A 249 4.50 -14.21 -16.36
CA ALA A 249 3.15 -13.82 -15.99
C ALA A 249 2.79 -14.26 -14.56
N GLU A 250 3.15 -15.46 -14.14
CA GLU A 250 2.94 -15.93 -12.76
C GLU A 250 3.72 -15.08 -11.74
N GLN A 251 4.96 -14.69 -12.06
CA GLN A 251 5.73 -13.78 -11.23
C GLN A 251 5.06 -12.41 -11.12
N ALA A 252 4.56 -11.86 -12.22
CA ALA A 252 3.85 -10.58 -12.23
C ALA A 252 2.58 -10.61 -11.36
N VAL A 253 1.78 -11.69 -11.43
CA VAL A 253 0.60 -11.89 -10.57
C VAL A 253 1.00 -11.93 -9.09
N THR A 254 2.09 -12.62 -8.76
CA THR A 254 2.61 -12.71 -7.40
C THR A 254 3.04 -11.34 -6.88
N THR A 255 3.81 -10.58 -7.67
CA THR A 255 4.24 -9.21 -7.31
C THR A 255 3.05 -8.27 -7.13
N ALA A 256 2.05 -8.34 -8.01
CA ALA A 256 0.83 -7.53 -7.90
C ALA A 256 0.04 -7.86 -6.61
N SER A 257 -0.02 -9.14 -6.24
CA SER A 257 -0.71 -9.57 -5.01
C SER A 257 -0.03 -9.04 -3.75
N VAL A 258 1.30 -9.11 -3.68
CA VAL A 258 2.08 -8.56 -2.56
C VAL A 258 1.94 -7.03 -2.47
N ALA A 259 1.95 -6.33 -3.61
CA ALA A 259 1.74 -4.88 -3.63
C ALA A 259 0.35 -4.49 -3.12
N LEU A 260 -0.69 -5.27 -3.48
CA LEU A 260 -2.05 -5.05 -2.98
C LEU A 260 -2.15 -5.29 -1.46
N GLU A 261 -1.57 -6.37 -0.95
CA GLU A 261 -1.57 -6.65 0.49
C GLU A 261 -0.84 -5.56 1.28
N THR A 262 0.30 -5.07 0.75
CA THR A 262 1.04 -3.93 1.33
C THR A 262 0.17 -2.67 1.35
N ALA A 263 -0.49 -2.34 0.24
CA ALA A 263 -1.35 -1.16 0.15
C ALA A 263 -2.54 -1.23 1.12
N LEU A 264 -3.16 -2.41 1.27
CA LEU A 264 -4.23 -2.63 2.23
C LEU A 264 -3.75 -2.50 3.69
N HIS A 265 -2.54 -2.98 3.99
CA HIS A 265 -1.94 -2.84 5.31
C HIS A 265 -1.66 -1.36 5.63
N ASP A 266 -1.02 -0.63 4.74
CA ASP A 266 -0.72 0.81 4.92
C ASP A 266 -2.00 1.63 5.09
N ALA A 267 -3.05 1.28 4.34
CA ALA A 267 -4.36 1.91 4.47
C ALA A 267 -5.02 1.64 5.83
N ALA A 268 -4.92 0.41 6.34
CA ALA A 268 -5.43 0.04 7.66
C ALA A 268 -4.68 0.80 8.77
N VAL A 269 -3.36 0.91 8.65
CA VAL A 269 -2.53 1.71 9.58
C VAL A 269 -2.94 3.17 9.52
N ALA A 270 -3.03 3.77 8.33
CA ALA A 270 -3.44 5.17 8.16
C ALA A 270 -4.83 5.46 8.75
N THR A 271 -5.78 4.53 8.60
CA THR A 271 -7.12 4.65 9.17
C THR A 271 -7.08 4.62 10.70
N THR A 272 -6.25 3.76 11.28
CA THR A 272 -6.07 3.66 12.74
C THR A 272 -5.47 4.95 13.31
N THR A 273 -4.44 5.49 12.65
CA THR A 273 -3.81 6.75 13.06
C THR A 273 -4.78 7.94 12.96
N ALA A 274 -5.62 7.98 11.92
CA ALA A 274 -6.62 9.03 11.77
C ALA A 274 -7.69 8.99 12.87
N VAL A 275 -8.10 7.80 13.32
CA VAL A 275 -9.03 7.64 14.45
C VAL A 275 -8.39 8.13 15.75
N ASP A 276 -7.11 7.83 15.99
CA ASP A 276 -6.38 8.32 17.17
C ASP A 276 -6.21 9.85 17.19
N VAL A 277 -5.94 10.48 16.03
CA VAL A 277 -5.77 11.94 15.94
C VAL A 277 -7.10 12.68 16.17
N VAL A 278 -8.22 12.12 15.73
CA VAL A 278 -9.56 12.70 16.00
C VAL A 278 -9.97 12.49 17.47
N ALA A 279 -9.57 11.37 18.09
CA ALA A 279 -9.79 11.12 19.51
C ALA A 279 -8.96 12.01 20.45
N ALA A 280 -7.89 12.65 19.93
CA ALA A 280 -6.95 13.43 20.73
C ALA A 280 -7.31 14.91 20.96
N THR A 281 -8.47 15.39 20.47
CA THR A 281 -8.96 16.72 20.91
C THR A 281 -9.56 16.60 22.30
N THR A 282 -8.70 16.55 23.32
CA THR A 282 -9.12 16.55 24.71
C THR A 282 -10.05 17.75 24.94
N PRO A 283 -11.32 17.53 25.36
CA PRO A 283 -12.21 18.63 25.70
C PRO A 283 -11.55 19.48 26.79
N ALA A 284 -11.34 20.77 26.52
CA ALA A 284 -10.82 21.67 27.53
C ALA A 284 -11.79 21.71 28.72
N VAL A 285 -11.28 21.49 29.93
CA VAL A 285 -12.07 21.63 31.16
C VAL A 285 -12.51 23.09 31.25
N PRO A 286 -13.83 23.39 31.26
CA PRO A 286 -14.31 24.77 31.29
C PRO A 286 -13.84 25.46 32.59
N PRO A 287 -13.39 26.72 32.54
CA PRO A 287 -12.82 27.42 33.71
C PRO A 287 -13.87 27.72 34.79
N THR A 288 -15.15 27.69 34.45
CA THR A 288 -16.28 27.86 35.36
C THR A 288 -17.09 26.57 35.46
N LEU A 289 -17.69 26.33 36.63
CA LEU A 289 -18.51 25.15 36.87
C LEU A 289 -19.67 25.13 35.86
N PRO A 290 -19.73 24.17 34.93
CA PRO A 290 -20.81 24.11 33.96
C PRO A 290 -22.11 23.69 34.65
N THR A 291 -23.24 24.20 34.16
CA THR A 291 -24.56 23.72 34.57
C THR A 291 -24.70 22.27 34.09
N PRO A 292 -24.91 21.29 34.99
CA PRO A 292 -24.97 19.89 34.59
C PRO A 292 -26.14 19.67 33.64
N THR A 293 -25.88 19.01 32.50
CA THR A 293 -26.94 18.60 31.56
C THR A 293 -27.77 17.46 32.14
N GLU A 294 -27.18 16.68 33.05
CA GLU A 294 -27.80 15.56 33.73
C GLU A 294 -27.20 15.44 35.14
N SER A 295 -28.05 15.38 36.17
CA SER A 295 -27.57 14.96 37.49
C SER A 295 -27.32 13.46 37.44
N ALA A 296 -26.13 13.03 37.84
CA ALA A 296 -25.86 11.61 37.99
C ALA A 296 -26.93 11.00 38.92
N PRO A 297 -27.47 9.80 38.61
CA PRO A 297 -28.43 9.16 39.50
C PRO A 297 -27.82 9.04 40.89
N PRO A 298 -28.55 9.37 41.95
CA PRO A 298 -28.03 9.29 43.31
C PRO A 298 -27.51 7.87 43.53
N SER A 299 -26.24 7.77 43.89
CA SER A 299 -25.67 6.54 44.43
C SER A 299 -26.61 6.07 45.54
N LYS A 300 -27.10 4.83 45.48
CA LYS A 300 -28.12 4.31 46.38
C LYS A 300 -27.67 4.47 47.85
N GLY A 301 -28.17 5.52 48.51
CA GLY A 301 -27.75 6.01 49.84
C GLY A 301 -27.47 7.51 49.81
N ASP A 302 -28.50 8.34 50.04
CA ASP A 302 -28.51 9.81 49.88
C ASP A 302 -27.65 10.62 50.87
N ASP A 303 -26.60 10.04 51.43
CA ASP A 303 -25.61 10.81 52.18
C ASP A 303 -24.54 11.36 51.22
N PRO A 304 -24.22 12.68 51.26
CA PRO A 304 -23.12 13.22 50.47
C PRO A 304 -21.88 12.39 50.76
N THR A 305 -21.26 11.85 49.70
CA THR A 305 -20.09 10.99 49.86
C THR A 305 -19.01 11.76 50.58
N THR A 306 -18.78 11.37 51.84
CA THR A 306 -17.83 12.05 52.71
C THR A 306 -16.49 11.36 52.52
N VAL A 307 -15.49 12.13 52.09
CA VAL A 307 -14.14 11.64 51.78
C VAL A 307 -13.12 12.39 52.63
N LYS A 308 -11.96 11.78 52.91
CA LYS A 308 -10.90 12.43 53.68
C LYS A 308 -9.90 13.09 52.74
N ALA A 309 -9.42 14.28 53.08
CA ALA A 309 -8.31 14.89 52.34
C ALA A 309 -7.06 13.95 52.38
N GLY A 310 -6.34 13.85 51.28
CA GLY A 310 -5.23 12.90 51.09
C GLY A 310 -5.65 11.50 50.61
N GLN A 311 -6.95 11.18 50.58
CA GLN A 311 -7.46 9.90 50.10
C GLN A 311 -7.41 9.81 48.56
N THR A 312 -7.08 8.62 48.05
CA THR A 312 -7.23 8.30 46.62
C THR A 312 -8.68 7.89 46.32
N LEU A 313 -9.28 8.56 45.33
CA LEU A 313 -10.59 8.24 44.80
C LEU A 313 -10.47 7.58 43.43
N LEU A 314 -11.32 6.57 43.19
CA LEU A 314 -11.58 6.04 41.87
C LEU A 314 -12.87 6.66 41.34
N LEU A 315 -12.75 7.46 40.29
CA LEU A 315 -13.85 8.11 39.59
C LEU A 315 -14.27 7.21 38.44
N LEU A 316 -15.54 6.83 38.44
CA LEU A 316 -16.16 6.09 37.33
C LEU A 316 -17.24 6.95 36.71
N ALA A 317 -17.18 7.10 35.40
CA ALA A 317 -18.14 7.88 34.63
C ALA A 317 -18.60 7.03 33.44
N SER A 318 -19.88 7.04 33.11
CA SER A 318 -20.47 6.17 32.09
C SER A 318 -21.30 6.93 31.07
N GLY A 319 -21.55 6.26 29.95
CA GLY A 319 -22.37 6.79 28.86
C GLY A 319 -21.67 7.88 28.05
N PHE A 320 -20.34 7.83 28.02
CA PHE A 320 -19.52 8.52 27.03
C PHE A 320 -19.36 7.64 25.79
N ARG A 321 -19.02 8.24 24.66
CA ARG A 321 -18.80 7.54 23.40
C ARG A 321 -17.50 6.73 23.46
N PRO A 322 -17.53 5.42 23.17
CA PRO A 322 -16.33 4.58 23.11
C PRO A 322 -15.21 5.17 22.25
N GLY A 323 -13.95 5.06 22.71
CA GLY A 323 -12.77 5.55 22.00
C GLY A 323 -12.57 7.07 22.02
N THR A 324 -13.41 7.84 22.72
CA THR A 324 -13.20 9.27 22.95
C THR A 324 -12.42 9.52 24.25
N GLN A 325 -12.03 10.77 24.50
CA GLN A 325 -11.45 11.17 25.79
C GLN A 325 -12.48 11.86 26.68
N THR A 326 -12.41 11.58 27.98
CA THR A 326 -13.15 12.28 29.04
C THR A 326 -12.16 12.99 29.95
N ALA A 327 -12.41 14.26 30.24
CA ALA A 327 -11.66 15.03 31.22
C ALA A 327 -12.39 15.02 32.56
N PHE A 328 -11.64 14.78 33.64
CA PHE A 328 -12.16 14.90 35.00
C PHE A 328 -11.64 16.19 35.64
N GLY A 329 -12.46 16.83 36.47
CA GLY A 329 -12.07 18.05 37.19
C GLY A 329 -12.70 18.12 38.56
N VAL A 330 -12.00 18.73 39.51
CA VAL A 330 -12.54 19.11 40.82
C VAL A 330 -12.83 20.60 40.81
N TYR A 331 -14.07 20.96 41.13
CA TYR A 331 -14.56 22.33 41.16
C TYR A 331 -14.78 22.78 42.61
N SER A 332 -13.80 23.57 43.06
CA SER A 332 -13.80 24.48 44.20
C SER A 332 -12.65 25.47 43.99
N ASP A 333 -11.51 24.93 43.58
CA ASP A 333 -10.40 25.53 42.85
C ASP A 333 -10.19 24.64 41.61
N PRO A 334 -10.32 25.13 40.37
CA PRO A 334 -10.31 24.30 39.17
C PRO A 334 -9.01 23.50 39.04
N LEU A 335 -9.06 22.23 39.39
CA LEU A 335 -7.95 21.30 39.23
C LEU A 335 -8.32 20.28 38.15
N ALA A 336 -7.70 20.43 36.98
CA ALA A 336 -7.87 19.48 35.88
C ALA A 336 -7.09 18.19 36.18
N VAL A 337 -7.76 17.06 36.05
CA VAL A 337 -7.15 15.73 36.04
C VAL A 337 -6.80 15.40 34.59
N ALA A 338 -5.71 14.65 34.39
CA ALA A 338 -5.32 14.18 33.07
C ALA A 338 -6.49 13.47 32.38
N PRO A 339 -6.67 13.67 31.06
CA PRO A 339 -7.77 13.04 30.34
C PRO A 339 -7.61 11.53 30.30
N VAL A 340 -8.74 10.83 30.28
CA VAL A 340 -8.80 9.37 30.26
C VAL A 340 -9.57 8.93 29.03
N SER A 341 -9.10 7.86 28.38
CA SER A 341 -9.84 7.22 27.28
C SER A 341 -11.10 6.51 27.79
N VAL A 342 -12.17 6.61 27.02
CA VAL A 342 -13.43 5.90 27.24
C VAL A 342 -13.30 4.50 26.63
N ASP A 343 -13.59 3.48 27.42
CA ASP A 343 -13.51 2.08 27.00
C ASP A 343 -14.60 1.69 25.96
N PRO A 344 -14.52 0.50 25.35
CA PRO A 344 -15.52 0.00 24.40
C PRO A 344 -16.97 -0.03 24.92
N GLN A 345 -17.15 -0.05 26.24
CA GLN A 345 -18.43 -0.11 26.92
C GLN A 345 -18.97 1.29 27.28
N GLY A 346 -18.21 2.35 27.01
CA GLY A 346 -18.61 3.73 27.27
C GLY A 346 -18.29 4.21 28.69
N PHE A 347 -17.36 3.55 29.40
CA PHE A 347 -16.89 3.94 30.73
C PHE A 347 -15.54 4.65 30.67
N ALA A 348 -15.37 5.67 31.51
CA ALA A 348 -14.10 6.31 31.80
C ALA A 348 -13.79 6.15 33.28
N ALA A 349 -12.55 5.77 33.61
CA ALA A 349 -12.10 5.54 34.98
C ALA A 349 -10.81 6.32 35.29
N ALA A 350 -10.85 7.21 36.28
CA ALA A 350 -9.69 7.98 36.71
C ALA A 350 -9.37 7.72 38.18
N SER A 351 -8.09 7.55 38.52
CA SER A 351 -7.62 7.55 39.90
C SER A 351 -7.08 8.94 40.23
N PHE A 352 -7.58 9.55 41.29
CA PHE A 352 -7.21 10.91 41.70
C PHE A 352 -6.99 10.97 43.22
N GLN A 353 -5.86 11.51 43.65
CA GLN A 353 -5.61 11.77 45.06
C GLN A 353 -6.09 13.17 45.43
N ILE A 354 -7.00 13.27 46.39
CA ILE A 354 -7.48 14.55 46.91
C ILE A 354 -6.31 15.24 47.63
N PRO A 355 -5.92 16.47 47.26
CA PRO A 355 -4.86 17.17 47.97
C PRO A 355 -5.22 17.33 49.46
N ALA A 356 -4.23 17.19 50.35
CA ALA A 356 -4.46 17.26 51.80
C ALA A 356 -5.00 18.63 52.28
N THR A 357 -4.89 19.67 51.44
CA THR A 357 -5.39 21.02 51.70
C THR A 357 -6.87 21.21 51.42
N PHE A 358 -7.55 20.27 50.77
CA PHE A 358 -8.96 20.39 50.41
C PHE A 358 -9.84 20.09 51.63
N THR A 359 -10.79 20.98 51.94
CA THR A 359 -11.82 20.78 52.97
C THR A 359 -13.10 21.49 52.56
N GLY A 360 -14.25 20.96 53.00
CA GLY A 360 -15.57 21.55 52.71
C GLY A 360 -16.32 20.85 51.58
N ALA A 361 -17.23 21.58 50.94
CA ALA A 361 -18.04 21.06 49.84
C ALA A 361 -17.33 21.28 48.49
N HIS A 362 -17.30 20.24 47.66
CA HIS A 362 -16.68 20.26 46.34
C HIS A 362 -17.57 19.55 45.31
N SER A 363 -17.38 19.86 44.02
CA SER A 363 -18.04 19.15 42.92
C SER A 363 -17.01 18.47 42.03
N LEU A 364 -17.16 17.17 41.80
CA LEU A 364 -16.41 16.43 40.78
C LEU A 364 -17.20 16.49 39.47
N VAL A 365 -16.52 16.81 38.38
CA VAL A 365 -17.15 16.92 37.06
C VAL A 365 -16.39 16.07 36.06
N ALA A 366 -17.11 15.29 35.26
CA ALA A 366 -16.59 14.59 34.10
C ALA A 366 -17.18 15.21 32.83
N VAL A 367 -16.32 15.65 31.91
CA VAL A 367 -16.71 16.27 30.64
C VAL A 367 -16.16 15.43 29.49
N GLY A 368 -17.03 15.06 28.56
CA GLY A 368 -16.67 14.25 27.40
C GLY A 368 -17.74 14.30 26.31
N VAL A 369 -17.65 13.40 25.34
CA VAL A 369 -18.66 13.26 24.28
C VAL A 369 -19.59 12.11 24.66
N GLY A 370 -20.90 12.35 24.70
CA GLY A 370 -21.93 11.34 24.93
C GLY A 370 -22.12 10.40 23.75
N MET A 371 -22.87 9.30 23.93
CA MET A 371 -23.16 8.34 22.85
C MET A 371 -23.95 8.95 21.68
N ASP A 372 -24.64 10.06 21.92
CA ASP A 372 -25.35 10.88 20.94
C ASP A 372 -24.42 11.81 20.12
N GLY A 373 -23.13 11.86 20.47
CA GLY A 373 -22.15 12.73 19.83
C GLY A 373 -22.15 14.17 20.35
N LEU A 374 -23.00 14.50 21.33
CA LEU A 374 -23.03 15.82 21.98
C LEU A 374 -22.12 15.85 23.21
N GLN A 375 -21.81 17.04 23.71
CA GLN A 375 -21.06 17.16 24.96
C GLN A 375 -21.89 16.65 26.13
N ARG A 376 -21.33 15.74 26.92
CA ARG A 376 -21.93 15.22 28.15
C ARG A 376 -21.13 15.71 29.36
N ILE A 377 -21.86 16.17 30.37
CA ILE A 377 -21.31 16.69 31.61
C ILE A 377 -21.97 15.93 32.76
N LEU A 378 -21.19 15.18 33.51
CA LEU A 378 -21.65 14.51 34.73
C LEU A 378 -21.08 15.24 35.93
N ARG A 379 -21.90 15.41 36.98
CA ARG A 379 -21.52 16.06 38.23
C ARG A 379 -21.81 15.16 39.43
N LEU A 380 -20.87 15.11 40.36
CA LEU A 380 -21.00 14.45 41.66
C LEU A 380 -20.55 15.42 42.75
N ASP A 381 -21.44 15.74 43.69
CA ASP A 381 -21.10 16.59 44.84
C ASP A 381 -20.53 15.73 45.98
N ILE A 382 -19.44 16.20 46.58
CA ILE A 382 -18.73 15.51 47.67
C ILE A 382 -18.48 16.48 48.84
N THR A 383 -18.34 15.94 50.04
CA THR A 383 -17.84 16.71 51.20
C THR A 383 -16.49 16.14 51.63
N VAL A 384 -15.45 16.98 51.61
CA VAL A 384 -14.11 16.61 52.02
C VAL A 384 -13.91 17.02 53.48
N THR A 385 -13.64 16.03 54.32
CA THR A 385 -13.28 16.24 55.74
C THR A 385 -11.77 16.35 55.88
N ALA A 386 -11.33 17.20 56.81
CA ALA A 386 -9.91 17.35 57.11
C ALA A 386 -9.29 15.97 57.46
N PRO A 387 -8.00 15.75 57.16
CA PRO A 387 -7.31 14.54 57.58
C PRO A 387 -7.50 14.41 59.10
N ALA A 388 -7.87 13.22 59.58
CA ALA A 388 -7.91 12.98 61.01
C ALA A 388 -6.54 13.35 61.56
N ALA A 389 -6.47 14.35 62.44
CA ALA A 389 -5.23 14.81 63.01
C ALA A 389 -4.46 13.57 63.49
N THR A 390 -3.28 13.35 62.91
CA THR A 390 -2.44 12.21 63.27
C THR A 390 -2.33 12.27 64.80
N PRO A 391 -2.80 11.24 65.55
CA PRO A 391 -2.73 11.29 66.99
C PRO A 391 -1.28 11.62 67.34
N ALA A 392 -1.09 12.70 68.10
CA ALA A 392 0.23 13.22 68.45
C ALA A 392 1.08 12.02 68.86
N ALA A 393 2.16 11.78 68.12
CA ALA A 393 2.97 10.59 68.28
C ALA A 393 3.33 10.48 69.76
N VAL A 394 2.76 9.48 70.44
CA VAL A 394 3.19 9.11 71.78
C VAL A 394 4.68 8.81 71.63
N PRO A 395 5.57 9.47 72.40
CA PRO A 395 7.01 9.32 72.22
C PRO A 395 7.35 7.83 72.24
N ALA A 396 7.91 7.36 71.12
CA ALA A 396 8.26 5.97 70.92
C ALA A 396 9.27 5.55 72.00
N VAL A 397 8.84 4.69 72.92
CA VAL A 397 9.77 3.95 73.78
C VAL A 397 10.57 3.04 72.86
N ALA A 398 11.86 3.34 72.70
CA ALA A 398 12.81 2.60 71.88
C ALA A 398 12.83 1.12 72.31
N SER A 399 12.14 0.28 71.56
CA SER A 399 12.22 -1.18 71.69
C SER A 399 13.16 -1.71 70.64
N THR A 400 14.41 -1.96 71.04
CA THR A 400 15.39 -2.71 70.26
C THR A 400 14.94 -4.16 70.14
N SER A 401 14.29 -4.50 69.03
CA SER A 401 14.10 -5.90 68.63
C SER A 401 14.44 -6.07 67.16
N THR A 402 15.63 -6.61 66.92
CA THR A 402 16.09 -7.14 65.66
C THR A 402 15.29 -8.40 65.35
N THR A 403 14.27 -8.31 64.51
CA THR A 403 13.76 -9.49 63.80
C THR A 403 13.36 -9.06 62.41
N ALA A 404 14.32 -9.17 61.49
CA ALA A 404 14.13 -9.07 60.07
C ALA A 404 13.13 -10.15 59.62
N LEU A 405 11.95 -9.73 59.20
CA LEU A 405 11.00 -10.58 58.51
C LEU A 405 11.49 -10.79 57.06
N ALA A 406 11.49 -12.05 56.64
CA ALA A 406 11.97 -12.48 55.33
C ALA A 406 11.06 -11.95 54.21
N ALA A 407 11.65 -11.26 53.23
CA ALA A 407 11.03 -10.93 51.97
C ALA A 407 11.01 -12.19 51.07
N THR A 408 9.86 -12.87 50.98
CA THR A 408 9.63 -13.92 49.96
C THR A 408 8.70 -13.36 48.88
N GLY A 409 9.21 -12.40 48.11
CA GLY A 409 8.59 -11.93 46.87
C GLY A 409 9.39 -12.46 45.68
N VAL A 410 8.80 -13.40 44.95
CA VAL A 410 9.41 -14.10 43.81
C VAL A 410 9.50 -13.13 42.63
N ASP A 411 10.72 -12.85 42.17
CA ASP A 411 11.00 -11.99 41.01
C ASP A 411 10.56 -12.71 39.72
N ALA A 412 9.54 -12.18 39.06
CA ALA A 412 8.90 -12.78 37.88
C ALA A 412 9.65 -12.55 36.55
N THR A 413 10.95 -12.21 36.62
CA THR A 413 11.77 -11.84 35.45
C THR A 413 12.41 -13.01 34.71
N VAL A 414 12.26 -14.26 35.19
CA VAL A 414 12.98 -15.43 34.65
C VAL A 414 12.23 -16.26 33.58
N PRO A 415 10.88 -16.31 33.44
CA PRO A 415 10.27 -17.18 32.42
C PRO A 415 10.32 -16.64 30.97
N ALA A 416 10.62 -15.36 30.75
CA ALA A 416 10.49 -14.74 29.42
C ALA A 416 11.59 -15.15 28.42
N LEU A 417 12.76 -15.60 28.89
CA LEU A 417 13.88 -15.96 28.01
C LEU A 417 13.82 -17.40 27.45
N LEU A 418 13.05 -18.29 28.06
CA LEU A 418 12.88 -19.67 27.57
C LEU A 418 11.78 -19.81 26.50
N GLY A 419 10.82 -18.89 26.44
CA GLY A 419 9.75 -18.90 25.42
C GLY A 419 10.19 -18.42 24.04
N GLY A 420 11.14 -17.47 23.96
CA GLY A 420 11.58 -16.88 22.68
C GLY A 420 12.48 -17.79 21.84
N GLY A 421 13.23 -18.71 22.46
CA GLY A 421 14.17 -19.59 21.75
C GLY A 421 13.51 -20.66 20.88
N MET A 422 12.33 -21.16 21.26
CA MET A 422 11.63 -22.22 20.52
C MET A 422 10.94 -21.72 19.24
N LEU A 423 10.62 -20.43 19.14
CA LEU A 423 9.93 -19.87 17.98
C LEU A 423 10.89 -19.66 16.79
N LEU A 424 12.16 -19.31 17.06
CA LEU A 424 13.18 -19.15 16.02
C LEU A 424 13.63 -20.49 15.40
N VAL A 425 13.66 -21.57 16.18
CA VAL A 425 13.98 -22.92 15.66
C VAL A 425 12.86 -23.45 14.75
N GLY A 426 11.60 -23.12 15.04
CA GLY A 426 10.46 -23.50 14.21
C GLY A 426 10.48 -22.85 12.81
N VAL A 427 10.85 -21.56 12.73
CA VAL A 427 10.91 -20.83 11.44
C VAL A 427 12.08 -21.33 10.56
N ALA A 428 13.22 -21.67 11.15
CA ALA A 428 14.37 -22.19 10.40
C ALA A 428 14.10 -23.56 9.75
N LEU A 429 13.35 -24.44 10.41
CA LEU A 429 12.97 -25.75 9.87
C LEU A 429 11.92 -25.66 8.74
N ALA A 430 11.00 -24.70 8.82
CA ALA A 430 10.01 -24.47 7.76
C ALA A 430 10.67 -24.03 6.44
N VAL A 431 11.67 -23.14 6.49
CA VAL A 431 12.40 -22.66 5.31
C VAL A 431 13.30 -23.75 4.69
N LEU A 432 13.84 -24.68 5.48
CA LEU A 432 14.63 -25.78 4.93
C LEU A 432 13.77 -26.82 4.20
N SER A 433 12.50 -26.97 4.58
CA SER A 433 11.59 -27.94 3.97
C SER A 433 11.14 -27.54 2.55
N THR A 434 11.04 -26.25 2.25
CA THR A 434 10.58 -25.76 0.95
C THR A 434 11.68 -25.85 -0.14
N ARG A 435 12.96 -25.86 0.25
CA ARG A 435 14.08 -26.02 -0.70
C ARG A 435 14.20 -27.41 -1.32
N ARG A 436 13.70 -28.46 -0.67
CA ARG A 436 13.79 -29.84 -1.20
C ARG A 436 12.77 -30.18 -2.30
N ARG A 437 11.75 -29.33 -2.54
CA ARG A 437 10.73 -29.60 -3.57
C ARG A 437 11.05 -29.04 -4.96
N ARG A 438 12.22 -28.42 -5.16
CA ARG A 438 12.62 -27.85 -6.47
C ARG A 438 13.71 -28.64 -7.21
N VAL A 439 13.98 -29.88 -6.81
CA VAL A 439 15.01 -30.74 -7.46
C VAL A 439 14.47 -32.15 -7.73
N ALA A 440 13.20 -32.28 -8.09
CA ALA A 440 12.62 -33.53 -8.56
C ALA A 440 11.84 -33.28 -9.85
#